data_AF-V4A8N6-F1
#
_entry.id   AF-V4A8N6-F1
#
_cell.length_a   1.000
_cell.length_b   1.000
_cell.length_c   1.000
_cell.angle_alpha   90.00
_cell.angle_beta   90.00
_cell.angle_gamma   90.00
#
_symmetry.space_group_name_H-M   'P 1'
#
loop_
_entity.id
_entity.type
_entity.pdbx_description
1 polymer ?
#
loop_
_entity_poly.entity_id
_entity_poly.type
_entity_poly.pdbx_seq_one_letter_code
_entity_poly.pdbx_strand_id
1 'polypeptide(L)'
;LYFRTLMYRIVNIIRNGIKPVFVLDGAAPDIKSTVLEKRQKQLGHSGSSSTERQKFTTCSKKCIELIEALGLPYIVNSGEAEQMCAWLNSSGKVDGCISDDGDCFLYGAKTVYRNYDQTKKDSTIERYRLETIEDKLDLARRDLIVYALLSGCDYNEAGVQGVGQKKTLSFIQTLKSTDNDVLTRLVYFIFKY
;
A
#
# COMPACT_ATOMS: atom_id res chain seq x y z
N LEU A 1 11.91 21.18 2.14
CA LEU A 1 12.72 19.94 2.19
C LEU A 1 12.16 18.85 1.27
N TYR A 2 10.86 18.52 1.37
CA TYR A 2 10.19 17.47 0.58
C TYR A 2 10.34 17.58 -0.94
N PHE A 3 10.19 18.77 -1.52
CA PHE A 3 10.23 18.99 -2.97
C PHE A 3 11.58 18.65 -3.60
N ARG A 4 12.68 19.01 -2.93
CA ARG A 4 14.05 18.70 -3.39
C ARG A 4 14.25 17.19 -3.48
N THR A 5 13.85 16.47 -2.43
CA THR A 5 13.96 15.01 -2.38
C THR A 5 13.11 14.34 -3.46
N LEU A 6 11.87 14.81 -3.66
CA LEU A 6 10.99 14.30 -4.71
C LEU A 6 11.62 14.52 -6.09
N MET A 7 12.07 15.73 -6.40
CA MET A 7 12.73 16.03 -7.68
C MET A 7 13.95 15.12 -7.91
N TYR A 8 14.84 14.96 -6.92
CA TYR A 8 16.00 14.07 -7.05
C TYR A 8 15.58 12.62 -7.32
N ARG A 9 14.56 12.13 -6.62
CA ARG A 9 14.02 10.78 -6.84
C ARG A 9 13.48 10.62 -8.26
N ILE A 10 12.67 11.57 -8.74
CA ILE A 10 12.10 11.56 -10.10
C ILE A 10 13.20 11.57 -11.16
N VAL A 11 14.17 12.48 -11.04
CA VAL A 11 15.29 12.57 -11.97
C VAL A 11 16.09 11.28 -12.00
N ASN A 12 16.28 10.62 -10.84
CA ASN A 12 17.01 9.36 -10.83
C ASN A 12 16.21 8.20 -11.45
N ILE A 13 14.88 8.14 -11.28
CA ILE A 13 14.02 7.19 -12.01
C ILE A 13 14.25 7.34 -13.52
N ILE A 14 14.10 8.57 -14.02
CA ILE A 14 14.19 8.87 -15.46
C ILE A 14 15.60 8.60 -16.00
N ARG A 15 16.65 8.97 -15.25
CA ARG A 15 18.05 8.71 -15.64
C ARG A 15 18.38 7.23 -15.77
N ASN A 16 17.69 6.37 -15.02
CA ASN A 16 17.82 4.92 -15.12
C ASN A 16 16.91 4.31 -16.22
N GLY A 17 16.30 5.14 -17.07
CA GLY A 17 15.45 4.70 -18.18
C GLY A 17 14.06 4.22 -17.75
N ILE A 18 13.68 4.41 -16.49
CA ILE A 18 12.37 4.04 -15.95
C ILE A 18 11.38 5.16 -16.30
N LYS A 19 10.18 4.78 -16.75
CA LYS A 19 9.10 5.71 -17.11
C LYS A 19 8.06 5.73 -15.97
N PRO A 20 8.10 6.72 -15.06
CA PRO A 20 7.16 6.75 -13.95
C PRO A 20 5.77 7.18 -14.40
N VAL A 21 4.75 6.61 -13.74
CA VAL A 21 3.39 7.12 -13.70
C VAL A 21 3.04 7.37 -12.24
N PHE A 22 2.66 8.59 -11.90
CA PHE A 22 2.29 8.93 -10.51
C PHE A 22 0.82 8.62 -10.28
N VAL A 23 0.51 8.05 -9.13
CA VAL A 23 -0.87 7.86 -8.69
C VAL A 23 -1.04 8.67 -7.41
N LEU A 24 -2.08 9.50 -7.40
CA LEU A 24 -2.40 10.38 -6.29
C LEU A 24 -3.62 9.83 -5.56
N ASP A 25 -3.55 9.84 -4.23
CA ASP A 25 -4.67 9.47 -3.37
C ASP A 25 -5.88 10.38 -3.59
N GLY A 26 -7.06 9.75 -3.55
CA GLY A 26 -8.34 10.42 -3.45
C GLY A 26 -8.75 10.71 -2.01
N ALA A 27 -10.07 10.80 -1.78
CA ALA A 27 -10.59 10.86 -0.43
C ALA A 27 -10.40 9.48 0.25
N ALA A 28 -9.90 9.48 1.49
CA ALA A 28 -9.77 8.24 2.25
C ALA A 28 -11.16 7.58 2.45
N PRO A 29 -11.28 6.24 2.35
CA PRO A 29 -12.54 5.56 2.59
C PRO A 29 -13.06 5.81 4.01
N ASP A 30 -14.39 5.89 4.18
CA ASP A 30 -15.03 6.16 5.48
C ASP A 30 -14.62 5.14 6.56
N ILE A 31 -14.38 3.87 6.19
CA ILE A 31 -13.94 2.81 7.09
C ILE A 31 -12.56 3.14 7.71
N LYS A 32 -11.65 3.73 6.93
CA LYS A 32 -10.29 4.12 7.37
C LYS A 32 -10.31 5.39 8.24
N SER A 33 -11.32 6.24 8.08
CA SER A 33 -11.44 7.51 8.82
C SER A 33 -11.47 7.29 10.35
N THR A 34 -12.21 6.28 10.82
CA THR A 34 -12.34 5.98 12.25
C THR A 34 -11.04 5.46 12.88
N VAL A 35 -10.23 4.71 12.11
CA VAL A 35 -8.92 4.20 12.54
C VAL A 35 -7.90 5.34 12.55
N LEU A 36 -7.89 6.19 11.51
CA LEU A 36 -7.06 7.39 11.46
C LEU A 36 -7.33 8.33 12.64
N GLU A 37 -8.60 8.51 13.03
CA GLU A 37 -8.99 9.30 14.20
C GLU A 37 -8.48 8.69 15.51
N LYS A 38 -8.51 7.36 15.65
CA LYS A 38 -7.96 6.67 16.83
C LYS A 38 -6.44 6.81 16.92
N ARG A 39 -5.71 6.66 15.79
CA ARG A 39 -4.26 6.92 15.72
C ARG A 39 -3.90 8.35 16.11
N GLN A 40 -4.66 9.34 15.63
CA GLN A 40 -4.43 10.75 15.97
C GLN A 40 -4.62 11.01 17.47
N LYS A 41 -5.64 10.41 18.09
CA LYS A 41 -5.87 10.51 19.54
C LYS A 41 -4.78 9.83 20.37
N GLN A 42 -4.25 8.69 19.91
CA GLN A 42 -3.17 7.96 20.62
C GLN A 42 -1.80 8.65 20.51
N LEU A 43 -1.52 9.33 19.40
CA LEU A 43 -0.29 10.10 19.19
C LEU A 43 -0.30 11.49 19.87
N GLY A 44 -1.28 11.78 20.73
CA GLY A 44 -1.39 13.05 21.46
C GLY A 44 -1.62 14.27 20.56
N HIS A 45 -1.97 14.07 19.28
CA HIS A 45 -2.30 15.15 18.37
C HIS A 45 -3.79 15.47 18.53
N SER A 46 -4.08 16.43 19.41
CA SER A 46 -5.41 16.98 19.68
C SER A 46 -6.01 17.63 18.42
N GLY A 47 -6.59 16.81 17.53
CA GLY A 47 -7.15 17.25 16.26
C GLY A 47 -6.06 17.72 15.30
N SER A 48 -6.09 17.29 14.05
CA SER A 48 -5.30 17.96 13.02
C SER A 48 -5.74 19.43 13.00
N SER A 49 -4.91 20.33 13.54
CA SER A 49 -5.14 21.75 13.35
C SER A 49 -5.35 21.98 11.85
N SER A 50 -6.32 22.82 11.48
CA SER A 50 -6.62 23.18 10.09
C SER A 50 -5.36 23.47 9.26
N THR A 51 -4.32 23.97 9.92
CA THR A 51 -2.96 24.23 9.44
C THR A 51 -2.21 23.00 8.90
N GLU A 52 -2.32 21.82 9.51
CA GLU A 52 -1.57 20.62 9.12
C GLU A 52 -2.20 19.91 7.92
N ARG A 53 -3.54 19.87 7.90
CA ARG A 53 -4.33 19.44 6.73
C ARG A 53 -4.19 20.43 5.56
N GLN A 54 -4.07 21.73 5.83
CA GLN A 54 -3.70 22.74 4.83
C GLN A 54 -2.26 22.56 4.31
N LYS A 55 -1.30 22.20 5.16
CA LYS A 55 0.08 21.92 4.75
C LYS A 55 0.18 20.67 3.87
N PHE A 56 -0.55 19.60 4.20
CA PHE A 56 -0.59 18.37 3.39
C PHE A 56 -1.23 18.64 2.02
N THR A 57 -2.38 19.30 1.98
CA THR A 57 -3.05 19.68 0.73
C THR A 57 -2.24 20.65 -0.13
N THR A 58 -1.52 21.61 0.48
CA THR A 58 -0.61 22.51 -0.24
C THR A 58 0.63 21.76 -0.76
N CYS A 59 1.14 20.78 -0.02
CA CYS A 59 2.24 19.93 -0.45
C CYS A 59 1.83 19.11 -1.68
N SER A 60 0.64 18.49 -1.66
CA SER A 60 0.11 17.72 -2.79
C SER A 60 -0.04 18.56 -4.05
N LYS A 61 -0.55 19.79 -3.96
CA LYS A 61 -0.66 20.71 -5.11
C LYS A 61 0.70 21.03 -5.73
N LYS A 62 1.70 21.35 -4.92
CA LYS A 62 3.06 21.62 -5.42
C LYS A 62 3.70 20.39 -6.05
N CYS A 63 3.47 19.20 -5.50
CA CYS A 63 3.95 17.96 -6.12
C CYS A 63 3.33 17.73 -7.51
N ILE A 64 2.05 18.05 -7.68
CA ILE A 64 1.37 17.99 -8.99
C ILE A 64 2.00 18.99 -9.96
N GLU A 65 2.17 20.25 -9.56
CA GLU A 65 2.81 21.28 -10.39
C GLU A 65 4.22 20.84 -10.86
N LEU A 66 4.99 20.16 -10.01
CA LEU A 66 6.30 19.60 -10.39
C LEU A 66 6.17 18.51 -11.44
N ILE A 67 5.25 17.56 -11.23
CA ILE A 67 5.03 16.44 -12.13
C ILE A 67 4.59 16.97 -13.51
N GLU A 68 3.68 17.94 -13.54
CA GLU A 68 3.22 18.62 -14.74
C GLU A 68 4.36 19.39 -15.43
N ALA A 69 5.15 20.17 -14.68
CA ALA A 69 6.29 20.92 -15.21
C ALA A 69 7.38 20.01 -15.80
N LEU A 70 7.52 18.79 -15.27
CA LEU A 70 8.43 17.75 -15.80
C LEU A 70 7.82 16.96 -16.97
N GLY A 71 6.56 17.22 -17.33
CA GLY A 71 5.86 16.52 -18.41
C GLY A 71 5.56 15.05 -18.12
N LEU A 72 5.40 14.69 -16.84
CA LEU A 72 5.21 13.31 -16.40
C LEU A 72 3.73 12.97 -16.24
N PRO A 73 3.32 11.74 -16.58
CA PRO A 73 1.93 11.31 -16.44
C PRO A 73 1.56 11.08 -14.97
N TYR A 74 0.35 11.47 -14.60
CA TYR A 74 -0.24 11.16 -13.31
C TYR A 74 -1.72 10.81 -13.41
N ILE A 75 -2.22 10.08 -12.40
CA ILE A 75 -3.62 9.66 -12.25
C ILE A 75 -4.10 10.14 -10.88
N VAL A 76 -5.27 10.76 -10.85
CA VAL A 76 -5.97 11.08 -9.60
C VAL A 76 -6.97 9.96 -9.34
N ASN A 77 -6.78 9.20 -8.27
CA ASN A 77 -7.71 8.14 -7.88
C ASN A 77 -8.84 8.70 -7.00
N SER A 78 -9.99 8.01 -6.93
CA SER A 78 -11.06 8.35 -5.99
C SER A 78 -10.84 7.76 -4.59
N GLY A 79 -10.02 6.71 -4.49
CA GLY A 79 -9.64 6.05 -3.24
C GLY A 79 -8.11 5.99 -3.07
N GLU A 80 -7.61 4.90 -2.47
CA GLU A 80 -6.19 4.72 -2.17
C GLU A 80 -5.34 4.53 -3.43
N ALA A 81 -4.19 5.20 -3.49
CA ALA A 81 -3.28 5.15 -4.61
C ALA A 81 -2.75 3.73 -4.85
N GLU A 82 -2.52 2.96 -3.78
CA GLU A 82 -2.06 1.56 -3.80
C GLU A 82 -3.00 0.67 -4.61
N GLN A 83 -4.31 0.91 -4.52
CA GLN A 83 -5.32 0.15 -5.26
C GLN A 83 -5.16 0.38 -6.77
N MET A 84 -5.02 1.64 -7.19
CA MET A 84 -4.85 1.98 -8.60
C MET A 84 -3.47 1.51 -9.13
N CYS A 85 -2.41 1.66 -8.33
CA CYS A 85 -1.09 1.10 -8.65
C CYS A 85 -1.16 -0.42 -8.88
N ALA A 86 -1.79 -1.16 -7.95
CA ALA A 86 -1.96 -2.59 -8.05
C ALA A 86 -2.78 -3.01 -9.28
N TRP A 87 -3.82 -2.24 -9.63
CA TRP A 87 -4.60 -2.47 -10.85
C TRP A 87 -3.77 -2.27 -12.12
N LEU A 88 -2.99 -1.19 -12.21
CA LEU A 88 -2.10 -0.93 -13.35
C LEU A 88 -1.08 -2.05 -13.54
N ASN A 89 -0.50 -2.55 -12.45
CA ASN A 89 0.48 -3.61 -12.52
C ASN A 89 -0.14 -4.97 -12.87
N SER A 90 -1.26 -5.33 -12.23
CA SER A 90 -1.94 -6.61 -12.50
C SER A 90 -2.50 -6.70 -13.92
N SER A 91 -2.97 -5.58 -14.48
CA SER A 91 -3.45 -5.44 -15.87
C SER A 91 -2.34 -5.31 -16.92
N GLY A 92 -1.06 -5.34 -16.51
CA GLY A 92 0.08 -5.29 -17.42
C GLY A 92 0.34 -3.92 -18.05
N LYS A 93 -0.19 -2.84 -17.47
CA LYS A 93 0.07 -1.47 -17.92
C LYS A 93 1.40 -0.91 -17.41
N VAL A 94 1.89 -1.43 -16.28
CA VAL A 94 3.20 -1.09 -15.70
C VAL A 94 3.92 -2.34 -15.18
N ASP A 95 5.25 -2.31 -15.13
CA ASP A 95 6.09 -3.44 -14.72
C ASP A 95 6.07 -3.71 -13.20
N GLY A 96 5.79 -2.69 -12.39
CA GLY A 96 5.68 -2.82 -10.94
C GLY A 96 5.29 -1.51 -10.26
N CYS A 97 4.94 -1.62 -8.98
CA CYS A 97 4.58 -0.48 -8.14
C CYS A 97 5.78 -0.09 -7.26
N ILE A 98 6.04 1.21 -7.08
CA ILE A 98 6.97 1.68 -6.06
C ILE A 98 6.13 2.12 -4.86
N SER A 99 6.15 1.35 -3.78
CA SER A 99 5.45 1.69 -2.54
C SER A 99 6.11 0.92 -1.40
N ASP A 100 6.18 1.54 -0.22
CA ASP A 100 6.61 0.86 1.01
C ASP A 100 5.44 0.13 1.70
N ASP A 101 4.22 0.24 1.18
CA ASP A 101 3.04 -0.43 1.72
C ASP A 101 2.86 -1.85 1.15
N GLY A 102 2.57 -2.80 2.03
CA GLY A 102 2.26 -4.18 1.66
C GLY A 102 0.85 -4.35 1.05
N ASP A 103 -0.04 -3.39 1.26
CA ASP A 103 -1.42 -3.42 0.79
C ASP A 103 -1.53 -3.50 -0.75
N CYS A 104 -0.48 -3.05 -1.46
CA CYS A 104 -0.35 -3.25 -2.91
C CYS A 104 -0.57 -4.72 -3.32
N PHE A 105 -0.04 -5.70 -2.56
CA PHE A 105 -0.25 -7.12 -2.85
C PHE A 105 -1.67 -7.57 -2.56
N LEU A 106 -2.30 -7.04 -1.51
CA LEU A 106 -3.69 -7.32 -1.18
C LEU A 106 -4.64 -6.80 -2.27
N TYR A 107 -4.32 -5.65 -2.87
CA TYR A 107 -5.01 -5.11 -4.05
C TYR A 107 -4.66 -5.81 -5.37
N GLY A 108 -3.63 -6.67 -5.38
CA GLY A 108 -3.33 -7.56 -6.49
C GLY A 108 -2.10 -7.20 -7.32
N ALA A 109 -1.24 -6.31 -6.83
CA ALA A 109 0.04 -6.06 -7.47
C ALA A 109 0.83 -7.37 -7.61
N LYS A 110 1.46 -7.57 -8.77
CA LYS A 110 2.34 -8.71 -9.06
C LYS A 110 3.78 -8.40 -8.66
N THR A 111 4.23 -7.16 -8.79
CA THR A 111 5.59 -6.72 -8.45
C THR A 111 5.54 -5.39 -7.69
N VAL A 112 6.21 -5.34 -6.53
CA VAL A 112 6.34 -4.14 -5.70
C VAL A 112 7.82 -3.89 -5.37
N TYR A 113 8.25 -2.64 -5.50
CA TYR A 113 9.58 -2.15 -5.16
C TYR A 113 9.49 -1.32 -3.88
N ARG A 114 10.21 -1.74 -2.84
CA ARG A 114 10.28 -1.09 -1.53
C ARG A 114 11.64 -0.46 -1.28
N ASN A 115 11.71 0.38 -0.26
CA ASN A 115 12.91 1.10 0.18
C ASN A 115 13.50 1.96 -0.94
N TYR A 116 12.64 2.66 -1.68
CA TYR A 116 13.08 3.60 -2.72
C TYR A 116 13.60 4.90 -2.08
N ASP A 117 14.79 4.84 -1.49
CA ASP A 117 15.49 5.99 -0.94
C ASP A 117 16.87 6.18 -1.56
N GLN A 118 16.88 6.68 -2.80
CA GLN A 118 18.12 6.94 -3.55
C GLN A 118 18.85 8.22 -3.14
N THR A 119 18.56 8.75 -1.95
CA THR A 119 19.34 9.86 -1.38
C THR A 119 20.67 9.40 -0.77
N LYS A 120 20.81 8.09 -0.51
CA LYS A 120 22.00 7.48 0.08
C LYS A 120 22.86 6.83 -1.01
N LYS A 121 24.19 6.91 -0.86
CA LYS A 121 25.18 6.40 -1.82
C LYS A 121 25.06 4.89 -2.08
N ASP A 122 24.55 4.13 -1.09
CA ASP A 122 24.41 2.67 -1.13
C ASP A 122 22.96 2.21 -0.95
N SER A 123 22.00 2.97 -1.47
CA SER A 123 20.58 2.60 -1.35
C SER A 123 20.28 1.32 -2.15
N THR A 124 19.81 0.28 -1.47
CA THR A 124 19.28 -0.93 -2.11
C THR A 124 17.77 -0.83 -2.26
N ILE A 125 17.26 -1.12 -3.46
CA ILE A 125 15.83 -1.24 -3.72
C ILE A 125 15.46 -2.71 -3.60
N GLU A 126 14.45 -3.00 -2.80
CA GLU A 126 13.97 -4.35 -2.59
C GLU A 126 12.85 -4.66 -3.56
N ARG A 127 13.02 -5.68 -4.40
CA ARG A 127 11.98 -6.14 -5.32
C ARG A 127 11.26 -7.35 -4.74
N TYR A 128 9.96 -7.21 -4.55
CA TYR A 128 9.05 -8.28 -4.14
C TYR A 128 8.15 -8.66 -5.32
N ARG A 129 8.00 -9.97 -5.56
CA ARG A 129 7.06 -10.51 -6.54
C ARG A 129 6.03 -11.39 -5.84
N LEU A 130 4.77 -11.26 -6.20
CA LEU A 130 3.68 -12.05 -5.64
C LEU A 130 3.95 -13.54 -5.82
N GLU A 131 4.34 -13.97 -7.01
CA GLU A 131 4.74 -15.37 -7.30
C GLU A 131 5.79 -15.88 -6.29
N THR A 132 6.82 -15.09 -6.00
CA THR A 132 7.87 -15.49 -5.05
C THR A 132 7.38 -15.52 -3.60
N ILE A 133 6.39 -14.69 -3.25
CA ILE A 133 5.73 -14.72 -1.94
C ILE A 133 4.87 -15.99 -1.84
N GLU A 134 4.09 -16.28 -2.88
CA GLU A 134 3.25 -17.48 -3.01
C GLU A 134 4.11 -18.75 -2.88
N ASP A 135 5.22 -18.85 -3.62
CA ASP A 135 6.12 -20.01 -3.58
C ASP A 135 6.77 -20.23 -2.20
N LYS A 136 7.18 -19.15 -1.52
CA LYS A 136 7.93 -19.25 -0.26
C LYS A 136 7.04 -19.47 0.96
N LEU A 137 5.83 -18.92 0.94
CA LEU A 137 4.91 -18.97 2.07
C LEU A 137 3.78 -19.98 1.88
N ASP A 138 3.61 -20.50 0.66
CA ASP A 138 2.43 -21.25 0.24
C ASP A 138 1.14 -20.48 0.57
N LEU A 139 1.11 -19.17 0.26
CA LEU A 139 -0.04 -18.29 0.50
C LEU A 139 -0.42 -17.57 -0.78
N ALA A 140 -1.56 -17.93 -1.37
CA ALA A 140 -2.13 -17.18 -2.49
C ALA A 140 -2.60 -15.79 -2.03
N ARG A 141 -2.83 -14.86 -2.97
CA ARG A 141 -3.35 -13.52 -2.65
C ARG A 141 -4.53 -13.52 -1.65
N ARG A 142 -5.51 -14.40 -1.81
CA ARG A 142 -6.67 -14.49 -0.90
C ARG A 142 -6.25 -14.85 0.54
N ASP A 143 -5.22 -15.68 0.67
CA ASP A 143 -4.70 -16.14 1.95
C ASP A 143 -3.95 -14.98 2.62
N LEU A 144 -3.26 -14.14 1.83
CA LEU A 144 -2.66 -12.89 2.31
C LEU A 144 -3.70 -11.88 2.80
N ILE A 145 -4.87 -11.80 2.15
CA ILE A 145 -5.98 -10.94 2.60
C ILE A 145 -6.50 -11.42 3.96
N VAL A 146 -6.78 -12.72 4.09
CA VAL A 146 -7.20 -13.31 5.37
C VAL A 146 -6.12 -13.10 6.43
N TYR A 147 -4.85 -13.27 6.06
CA TYR A 147 -3.72 -13.04 6.95
C TYR A 147 -3.75 -11.61 7.50
N ALA A 148 -3.85 -10.60 6.63
CA ALA A 148 -3.90 -9.19 7.03
C ALA A 148 -5.10 -8.88 7.93
N LEU A 149 -6.28 -9.43 7.61
CA LEU A 149 -7.50 -9.23 8.41
C LEU A 149 -7.38 -9.83 9.82
N LEU A 150 -6.74 -10.99 9.94
CA LEU A 150 -6.52 -11.67 11.21
C LEU A 150 -5.39 -11.07 12.04
N SER A 151 -4.28 -10.70 11.41
CA SER A 151 -3.11 -10.12 12.09
C SER A 151 -3.23 -8.63 12.41
N GLY A 152 -4.18 -7.95 11.76
CA GLY A 152 -4.35 -6.51 11.80
C GLY A 152 -3.89 -5.84 10.51
N CYS A 153 -4.67 -4.88 10.04
CA CYS A 153 -4.43 -4.07 8.85
C CYS A 153 -4.95 -2.64 9.07
N ASP A 154 -4.77 -1.76 8.10
CA ASP A 154 -5.22 -0.36 8.16
C ASP A 154 -6.74 -0.21 8.36
N TYR A 155 -7.53 -1.24 8.05
CA TYR A 155 -8.97 -1.30 8.26
C TYR A 155 -9.39 -1.84 9.64
N ASN A 156 -8.52 -2.62 10.28
CA ASN A 156 -8.73 -3.18 11.62
C ASN A 156 -7.37 -3.41 12.29
N GLU A 157 -6.86 -2.41 13.02
CA GLU A 157 -5.52 -2.50 13.64
C GLU A 157 -5.40 -3.60 14.68
N ALA A 158 -6.50 -3.93 15.37
CA ALA A 158 -6.49 -4.93 16.43
C ALA A 158 -6.41 -6.36 15.91
N GLY A 159 -6.77 -6.59 14.64
CA GLY A 159 -6.95 -7.92 14.09
C GLY A 159 -7.92 -8.75 14.95
N VAL A 160 -7.63 -10.04 15.10
CA VAL A 160 -8.31 -10.90 16.06
C VAL A 160 -7.49 -10.95 17.36
N GLN A 161 -8.13 -10.61 18.48
CA GLN A 161 -7.46 -10.56 19.79
C GLN A 161 -6.79 -11.91 20.12
N GLY A 162 -5.50 -11.87 20.48
CA GLY A 162 -4.72 -13.05 20.84
C GLY A 162 -4.17 -13.86 19.64
N VAL A 163 -4.43 -13.41 18.41
CA VAL A 163 -3.94 -14.00 17.16
C VAL A 163 -2.89 -13.07 16.55
N GLY A 164 -1.62 -13.39 16.75
CA GLY A 164 -0.50 -12.69 16.11
C GLY A 164 -0.05 -13.39 14.82
N GLN A 165 0.85 -12.73 14.08
CA GLN A 165 1.39 -13.17 12.78
C GLN A 165 1.70 -14.67 12.66
N LYS A 166 2.43 -15.25 13.63
CA LYS A 166 2.78 -16.68 13.62
C LYS A 166 1.55 -17.60 13.75
N LYS A 167 0.60 -17.24 14.62
CA LYS A 167 -0.64 -17.99 14.82
C LYS A 167 -1.52 -17.90 13.58
N THR A 168 -1.62 -16.71 12.99
CA THR A 168 -2.34 -16.49 11.73
C THR A 168 -1.81 -17.37 10.62
N LEU A 169 -0.48 -17.42 10.44
CA LEU A 169 0.14 -18.24 9.40
C LEU A 169 -0.16 -19.73 9.60
N SER A 170 0.05 -20.23 10.82
CA SER A 170 -0.25 -21.63 11.17
C SER A 170 -1.72 -21.98 10.98
N PHE A 171 -2.63 -21.07 11.35
CA PHE A 171 -4.06 -21.24 11.18
C PHE A 171 -4.46 -21.35 9.71
N ILE A 172 -3.96 -20.45 8.85
CA ILE A 172 -4.24 -20.47 7.41
C ILE A 172 -3.71 -21.75 6.78
N GLN A 173 -2.48 -22.16 7.11
CA GLN A 173 -1.91 -23.41 6.60
C GLN A 173 -2.73 -24.64 7.00
N THR A 174 -3.22 -24.68 8.24
CA THR A 174 -4.09 -25.76 8.73
C THR A 174 -5.45 -25.78 8.00
N LEU A 175 -6.03 -24.61 7.72
CA LEU A 175 -7.27 -24.53 6.96
C LEU A 175 -7.07 -24.99 5.51
N LYS A 176 -5.97 -24.59 4.86
CA LYS A 176 -5.66 -25.04 3.49
C LYS A 176 -5.58 -26.55 3.37
N SER A 177 -5.05 -27.25 4.38
CA SER A 177 -4.94 -28.71 4.36
C SER A 177 -6.26 -29.43 4.68
N THR A 178 -7.21 -28.76 5.32
CA THR A 178 -8.41 -29.38 5.89
C THR A 178 -9.68 -29.01 5.13
N ASP A 179 -9.91 -27.72 4.89
CA ASP A 179 -11.06 -27.20 4.16
C ASP A 179 -10.77 -25.80 3.60
N ASN A 180 -10.48 -25.76 2.31
CA ASN A 180 -10.13 -24.53 1.60
C ASN A 180 -11.34 -23.58 1.40
N ASP A 181 -12.56 -24.10 1.51
CA ASP A 181 -13.78 -23.28 1.37
C ASP A 181 -13.98 -22.36 2.56
N VAL A 182 -13.43 -22.67 3.73
CA VAL A 182 -13.54 -21.81 4.92
C VAL A 182 -12.87 -20.46 4.70
N LEU A 183 -11.71 -20.44 4.03
CA LEU A 183 -11.02 -19.20 3.69
C LEU A 183 -11.86 -18.36 2.72
N THR A 184 -12.47 -19.01 1.74
CA THR A 184 -13.39 -18.37 0.79
C THR A 184 -14.59 -17.76 1.52
N ARG A 185 -15.21 -18.52 2.44
CA ARG A 185 -16.36 -18.06 3.23
C ARG A 185 -16.01 -16.90 4.17
N LEU A 186 -14.81 -16.90 4.77
CA LEU A 186 -14.33 -15.80 5.60
C LEU A 186 -14.17 -14.51 4.79
N VAL A 187 -13.58 -14.60 3.60
CA VAL A 187 -13.46 -13.46 2.69
C VAL A 187 -14.85 -12.95 2.31
N TYR A 188 -15.76 -13.82 1.89
CA TYR A 188 -17.14 -13.41 1.55
C TYR A 188 -17.91 -12.80 2.72
N PHE A 189 -17.74 -13.32 3.94
CA PHE A 189 -18.39 -12.78 5.13
C PHE A 189 -17.90 -11.35 5.41
N ILE A 190 -16.60 -11.11 5.28
CA ILE A 190 -15.99 -9.80 5.55
C ILE A 190 -16.36 -8.75 4.49
N PHE A 191 -16.50 -9.14 3.22
CA PHE A 191 -16.86 -8.20 2.14
C PHE A 191 -18.38 -8.03 1.93
N LYS A 192 -19.22 -8.80 2.64
CA LYS A 192 -20.69 -8.71 2.55
C LYS A 192 -21.31 -7.80 3.64
N TYR A 193 -20.52 -7.40 4.63
CA TYR A 193 -20.87 -6.46 5.69
C TYR A 193 -19.87 -5.30 5.72
#